data_AF-A0A960SI62-F1
#
_entry.id   AF-A0A960SI62-F1
#
_cell.length_a   1.000
_cell.length_b   1.000
_cell.length_c   1.000
_cell.angle_alpha   90.00
_cell.angle_beta   90.00
_cell.angle_gamma   90.00
#
_symmetry.space_group_name_H-M   'P 1'
#
loop_
_entity.id
_entity.type
_entity.pdbx_description
1 polymer ?
#
loop_
_entity_poly.entity_id
_entity_poly.type
_entity_poly.pdbx_seq_one_letter_code
_entity_poly.pdbx_strand_id
1 'polypeptide(L)'
;MLVEDKLALVVAGLNQDNGHWRDWVQQDKERIYGALTWRPNEKITFRANYENGFEHRTTLQPSTVTDQVLPWYDNMLALGVDAVTFRSTGGNPNAARRLVGVVARDGNYNNGQNRFTYIENDGTFYNAAGTFITGGYDDERVQHPDGTAGLGDRPHRINDQSFLPYERNPGGPDFYRDSDFSSYSAFLDIQITNDWFFNVQFGNQEVRIDTPQLQGPRPEFRADPNTNQGIGGPDNPYVGRFYFDGNYRRDKNISTYEEIRVSTSYNLDTGSNIFGRHRLAIAASEVDEKQRRGNTWLALAGNPFGAGNFVDTYGNVYPRSNYLNANNRVTIRNYFDFNDPKTWKAGSWKSLPETLTTDRFSENGTPIEYKVIWAEAEPGNINYQIAQVTESQMAVSQSHFWDDRFVVTLGYRRDKVVIDRAGHYRDPDVGWIPDLSITPDTPPDDNTIPGSPQTEFDSDVRTAGAVFHINDNFSLIANKATNIGIPDFRRTVYPDGATSPPPNGDGQDFGIGFSALDNRISGRLVYYETNSIQEVVGGSQASNPIDTIYDAYQDAYQIPGMENQSALDALNARARELNPDVNGYFRDNVSSGYEL
;
A
#
# COMPACT_ATOMS: atom_id res chain seq x y z
N MET A 1 -36.87 -7.50 -21.91
CA MET A 1 -36.32 -7.06 -23.21
C MET A 1 -37.10 -5.86 -23.69
N LEU A 2 -36.45 -4.82 -24.18
CA LEU A 2 -37.10 -3.58 -24.65
C LEU A 2 -37.50 -3.69 -26.13
N VAL A 3 -36.75 -4.48 -26.91
CA VAL A 3 -37.11 -4.96 -28.24
C VAL A 3 -36.78 -6.44 -28.25
N GLU A 4 -37.76 -7.27 -28.59
CA GLU A 4 -37.61 -8.73 -28.64
C GLU A 4 -36.39 -9.10 -29.49
N ASP A 5 -35.53 -9.95 -28.91
CA ASP A 5 -34.28 -10.47 -29.48
C ASP A 5 -33.22 -9.46 -29.94
N LYS A 6 -33.48 -8.15 -29.79
CA LYS A 6 -32.62 -7.09 -30.31
C LYS A 6 -32.07 -6.16 -29.24
N LEU A 7 -32.81 -5.94 -28.15
CA LEU A 7 -32.39 -4.96 -27.14
C LEU A 7 -32.74 -5.42 -25.72
N ALA A 8 -31.71 -5.59 -24.91
CA ALA A 8 -31.81 -5.84 -23.48
C ALA A 8 -31.04 -4.77 -22.70
N LEU A 9 -31.67 -4.27 -21.64
CA LEU A 9 -31.10 -3.33 -20.69
C LEU A 9 -31.35 -3.88 -19.29
N VAL A 10 -30.32 -3.89 -18.45
CA VAL A 10 -30.40 -4.21 -17.04
C VAL A 10 -29.80 -3.05 -16.26
N VAL A 11 -30.50 -2.63 -15.21
CA VAL A 11 -30.01 -1.65 -14.25
C VAL A 11 -30.25 -2.23 -12.86
N ALA A 12 -29.23 -2.16 -12.01
CA ALA A 12 -29.31 -2.56 -10.62
C ALA A 12 -28.68 -1.49 -9.74
N GLY A 13 -29.24 -1.29 -8.55
CA GLY A 13 -28.68 -0.45 -7.51
C GLY A 13 -28.45 -1.27 -6.25
N LEU A 14 -27.38 -0.97 -5.53
CA LEU A 14 -27.09 -1.49 -4.20
C LEU A 14 -26.99 -0.30 -3.25
N ASN A 15 -27.74 -0.35 -2.16
CA ASN A 15 -27.47 0.42 -0.97
C ASN A 15 -27.45 -0.61 0.18
N GLN A 16 -26.33 -0.69 0.86
CA GLN A 16 -26.09 -1.67 1.92
C GLN A 16 -25.39 -0.99 3.09
N ASP A 17 -26.07 -0.98 4.23
CA ASP A 17 -25.51 -0.54 5.50
C ASP A 17 -25.18 -1.77 6.33
N ASN A 18 -23.89 -2.04 6.58
CA ASN A 18 -23.47 -3.15 7.43
C ASN A 18 -22.82 -2.62 8.70
N GLY A 19 -23.58 -2.63 9.79
CA GLY A 19 -23.06 -2.41 11.13
C GLY A 19 -22.24 -3.60 11.64
N HIS A 20 -21.53 -3.37 12.75
CA HIS A 20 -20.75 -4.36 13.46
C HIS A 20 -21.15 -4.39 14.94
N TRP A 21 -20.80 -5.45 15.66
CA TRP A 21 -21.02 -5.52 17.12
C TRP A 21 -20.10 -4.58 17.91
N ARG A 22 -19.09 -4.01 17.25
CA ARG A 22 -18.21 -2.99 17.80
C ARG A 22 -18.70 -1.63 17.36
N ASP A 23 -18.73 -0.67 18.28
CA ASP A 23 -19.14 0.68 17.99
C ASP A 23 -18.26 1.35 16.95
N TRP A 24 -18.90 2.23 16.16
CA TRP A 24 -18.32 3.00 15.06
C TRP A 24 -17.80 2.16 13.90
N VAL A 25 -17.88 0.83 13.96
CA VAL A 25 -17.41 -0.04 12.88
C VAL A 25 -18.57 -0.31 11.94
N GLN A 26 -18.43 0.20 10.72
CA GLN A 26 -19.39 0.05 9.65
C GLN A 26 -18.70 -0.25 8.32
N GLN A 27 -19.45 -0.88 7.41
CA GLN A 27 -19.03 -1.14 6.04
C GLN A 27 -20.21 -0.89 5.10
N ASP A 28 -20.32 0.36 4.68
CA ASP A 28 -21.45 0.83 3.89
C ASP A 28 -21.08 0.88 2.42
N LYS A 29 -22.01 0.48 1.55
CA LYS A 29 -21.78 0.37 0.11
C LYS A 29 -22.94 0.94 -0.67
N GLU A 30 -22.60 1.81 -1.61
CA GLU A 30 -23.54 2.33 -2.60
C GLU A 30 -23.00 1.99 -3.99
N ARG A 31 -23.81 1.35 -4.83
CA ARG A 31 -23.41 1.00 -6.20
C ARG A 31 -24.55 1.16 -7.17
N ILE A 32 -24.20 1.53 -8.40
CA ILE A 32 -25.08 1.46 -9.55
C ILE A 32 -24.40 0.65 -10.65
N TYR A 33 -25.16 -0.26 -11.23
CA TYR A 33 -24.74 -1.10 -12.34
C TYR A 33 -25.72 -0.94 -13.50
N GLY A 34 -25.17 -0.81 -14.71
CA GLY A 34 -25.93 -0.80 -15.95
C GLY A 34 -25.29 -1.73 -16.97
N ALA A 35 -26.11 -2.52 -17.65
CA ALA A 35 -25.67 -3.35 -18.77
C ALA A 35 -26.63 -3.28 -19.93
N LEU A 36 -26.06 -3.13 -21.13
CA LEU A 36 -26.77 -3.02 -22.40
C LEU A 36 -26.30 -4.14 -23.32
N THR A 37 -27.25 -4.81 -23.97
CA THR A 37 -26.98 -5.69 -25.12
C THR A 37 -27.86 -5.27 -26.27
N TRP A 38 -27.24 -4.99 -27.42
CA TRP A 38 -27.92 -4.61 -28.65
C TRP A 38 -27.49 -5.52 -29.81
N ARG A 39 -28.46 -6.12 -30.47
CA ARG A 39 -28.30 -7.00 -31.64
C ARG A 39 -29.10 -6.43 -32.80
N PRO A 40 -28.53 -5.53 -33.63
CA PRO A 40 -29.24 -5.00 -34.78
C PRO A 40 -29.66 -6.09 -35.78
N ASN A 41 -28.88 -7.18 -35.85
CA ASN A 41 -29.17 -8.40 -36.61
C ASN A 41 -28.44 -9.61 -35.98
N GLU A 42 -28.56 -10.79 -36.59
CA GLU A 42 -27.95 -12.04 -36.10
C GLU A 42 -26.41 -12.05 -36.15
N LYS A 43 -25.81 -11.17 -36.96
CA LYS A 43 -24.36 -11.13 -37.18
C LYS A 43 -23.62 -10.14 -36.29
N ILE A 44 -24.32 -9.21 -35.65
CA ILE A 44 -23.70 -8.11 -34.91
C ILE A 44 -24.27 -8.07 -33.51
N THR A 45 -23.41 -8.17 -32.50
CA THR A 45 -23.77 -7.95 -31.10
C THR A 45 -22.89 -6.87 -30.50
N PHE A 46 -23.52 -5.84 -29.94
CA PHE A 46 -22.89 -4.83 -29.12
C PHE A 46 -23.27 -5.05 -27.66
N ARG A 47 -22.29 -4.97 -26.76
CA ARG A 47 -22.51 -4.99 -25.31
C ARG A 47 -21.78 -3.82 -24.66
N ALA A 48 -22.40 -3.22 -23.65
CA ALA A 48 -21.74 -2.23 -22.82
C ALA A 48 -22.12 -2.44 -21.36
N ASN A 49 -21.16 -2.29 -20.46
CA ASN A 49 -21.38 -2.32 -19.02
C ASN A 49 -20.83 -1.06 -18.38
N TYR A 50 -21.46 -0.64 -17.30
CA TYR A 50 -21.04 0.44 -16.44
C TYR A 50 -21.29 0.04 -14.99
N GLU A 51 -20.30 0.25 -14.14
CA GLU A 51 -20.45 0.16 -12.69
C GLU A 51 -19.80 1.38 -12.06
N ASN A 52 -20.47 1.95 -11.07
CA ASN A 52 -19.91 2.99 -10.22
C ASN A 52 -20.35 2.70 -8.80
N GLY A 53 -19.44 2.90 -7.85
CA GLY A 53 -19.81 2.77 -6.47
C GLY A 53 -18.80 3.34 -5.50
N PHE A 54 -19.29 3.47 -4.29
CA PHE A 54 -18.60 3.98 -3.14
C PHE A 54 -18.69 2.95 -2.03
N GLU A 55 -17.57 2.73 -1.34
CA GLU A 55 -17.52 1.93 -0.12
C GLU A 55 -16.88 2.78 0.98
N HIS A 56 -17.62 3.00 2.06
CA HIS A 56 -17.11 3.56 3.30
C HIS A 56 -16.89 2.43 4.29
N ARG A 57 -15.67 2.29 4.81
CA ARG A 57 -15.36 1.26 5.80
C ARG A 57 -14.55 1.83 6.94
N THR A 58 -15.09 1.80 8.15
CA THR A 58 -14.30 2.09 9.35
C THR A 58 -13.32 0.95 9.61
N THR A 59 -12.06 1.30 9.88
CA THR A 59 -11.02 0.31 10.12
C THR A 59 -11.02 -0.09 11.59
N LEU A 60 -10.89 -1.38 11.84
CA LEU A 60 -10.77 -1.96 13.16
C LEU A 60 -9.30 -1.89 13.61
N GLN A 61 -9.05 -1.48 14.84
CA GLN A 61 -7.77 -1.78 15.46
C GLN A 61 -7.70 -3.29 15.75
N PRO A 62 -6.77 -4.04 15.12
CA PRO A 62 -6.77 -5.51 15.17
C PRO A 62 -6.17 -6.06 16.48
N SER A 63 -5.49 -5.22 17.26
CA SER A 63 -4.85 -5.59 18.52
C SER A 63 -5.47 -4.85 19.70
N THR A 64 -5.43 -5.48 20.88
CA THR A 64 -5.71 -4.80 22.14
C THR A 64 -4.67 -3.73 22.42
N VAL A 65 -5.06 -2.69 23.16
CA VAL A 65 -4.15 -1.59 23.49
C VAL A 65 -2.98 -2.09 24.35
N THR A 66 -1.81 -1.52 24.12
CA THR A 66 -0.64 -1.75 24.97
C THR A 66 -0.91 -1.15 26.34
N ASP A 67 -0.51 -1.84 27.41
CA ASP A 67 -0.53 -1.26 28.76
C ASP A 67 0.47 -0.09 28.82
N GLN A 68 -0.06 1.11 29.00
CA GLN A 68 0.71 2.33 29.26
C GLN A 68 0.09 3.14 30.39
N VAL A 69 -0.70 2.50 31.26
CA VAL A 69 -1.51 3.23 32.24
C VAL A 69 -1.79 2.48 33.54
N LEU A 70 -1.79 1.14 33.56
CA LEU A 70 -2.24 0.37 34.73
C LEU A 70 -1.45 0.70 36.02
N PRO A 71 -0.11 0.80 36.02
CA PRO A 71 0.63 1.18 37.22
C PRO A 71 0.25 2.55 37.77
N TRP A 72 0.00 3.51 36.87
CA TRP A 72 -0.44 4.84 37.26
C TRP A 72 -1.86 4.79 37.84
N TYR A 73 -2.75 4.03 37.21
CA TYR A 73 -4.14 3.88 37.63
C TYR A 73 -4.26 3.21 39.01
N ASP A 74 -3.55 2.11 39.23
CA ASP A 74 -3.61 1.39 40.49
C ASP A 74 -3.09 2.25 41.66
N ASN A 75 -2.00 3.00 41.43
CA ASN A 75 -1.50 3.96 42.41
C ASN A 75 -2.44 5.16 42.60
N MET A 76 -3.12 5.62 41.54
CA MET A 76 -4.14 6.66 41.65
C MET A 76 -5.29 6.21 42.55
N LEU A 77 -5.77 4.97 42.39
CA LEU A 77 -6.83 4.41 43.21
C LEU A 77 -6.40 4.23 44.67
N ALA A 78 -5.15 3.80 44.91
CA ALA A 78 -4.65 3.52 46.25
C ALA A 78 -4.23 4.77 47.04
N LEU A 79 -3.62 5.75 46.36
CA LEU A 79 -2.95 6.90 46.99
C LEU A 79 -3.62 8.24 46.68
N GLY A 80 -4.55 8.27 45.72
CA GLY A 80 -5.22 9.48 45.24
C GLY A 80 -4.50 10.16 44.08
N VAL A 81 -5.22 11.02 43.36
CA VAL A 81 -4.74 11.71 42.14
C VAL A 81 -3.52 12.61 42.41
N ASP A 82 -3.44 13.25 43.57
CA ASP A 82 -2.33 14.13 43.94
C ASP A 82 -0.99 13.38 44.10
N ALA A 83 -1.05 12.08 44.42
CA ALA A 83 0.15 11.25 44.59
C ALA A 83 0.77 10.83 43.24
N VAL A 84 0.00 10.90 42.15
CA VAL A 84 0.39 10.40 40.83
C VAL A 84 0.44 11.49 39.77
N THR A 85 0.21 12.75 40.16
CA THR A 85 0.23 13.91 39.26
C THR A 85 1.33 14.89 39.66
N PHE A 86 1.97 15.49 38.66
CA PHE A 86 3.16 16.29 38.83
C PHE A 86 3.18 17.46 37.86
N ARG A 87 3.76 18.57 38.32
CA ARG A 87 4.10 19.67 37.43
C ARG A 87 5.30 19.29 36.57
N SER A 88 5.15 19.32 35.25
CA SER A 88 6.26 19.02 34.35
C SER A 88 7.24 20.19 34.26
N THR A 89 8.53 19.86 34.32
CA THR A 89 9.66 20.79 34.24
C THR A 89 10.61 20.47 33.06
N GLY A 90 10.21 19.57 32.15
CA GLY A 90 11.00 19.14 30.98
C GLY A 90 12.08 18.10 31.28
N GLY A 91 12.34 17.82 32.56
CA GLY A 91 13.26 16.76 33.00
C GLY A 91 12.65 15.37 32.86
N ASN A 92 13.49 14.33 32.90
CA ASN A 92 13.00 12.94 33.00
C ASN A 92 12.29 12.74 34.35
N PRO A 93 11.31 11.82 34.45
CA PRO A 93 10.75 11.46 35.74
C PRO A 93 11.84 10.86 36.64
N ASN A 94 11.87 11.31 37.90
CA ASN A 94 12.78 10.80 38.93
C ASN A 94 12.27 9.44 39.46
N ALA A 95 13.05 8.79 40.34
CA ALA A 95 12.70 7.47 40.87
C ALA A 95 11.29 7.45 41.48
N ALA A 96 10.94 8.42 42.35
CA ALA A 96 9.64 8.48 43.00
C ALA A 96 8.45 8.57 42.01
N ARG A 97 8.60 9.36 40.94
CA ARG A 97 7.58 9.47 39.88
C ARG A 97 7.43 8.16 39.10
N ARG A 98 8.53 7.45 38.87
CA ARG A 98 8.50 6.14 38.19
C ARG A 98 7.77 5.09 39.00
N LEU A 99 7.94 5.07 40.33
CA LEU A 99 7.25 4.12 41.20
C LEU A 99 5.73 4.18 41.01
N VAL A 100 5.18 5.37 40.79
CA VAL A 100 3.74 5.60 40.58
C VAL A 100 3.31 5.58 39.10
N GLY A 101 4.08 4.94 38.22
CA GLY A 101 3.69 4.71 36.83
C GLY A 101 4.03 5.83 35.83
N VAL A 102 4.77 6.87 36.24
CA VAL A 102 5.25 7.93 35.33
C VAL A 102 6.65 7.59 34.83
N VAL A 103 6.75 6.96 33.66
CA VAL A 103 7.98 6.28 33.21
C VAL A 103 8.87 7.11 32.30
N ALA A 104 8.29 8.07 31.57
CA ALA A 104 9.00 8.83 30.55
C ALA A 104 8.43 10.25 30.38
N ARG A 105 8.89 10.93 29.33
CA ARG A 105 8.40 12.23 28.89
C ARG A 105 8.22 12.27 27.37
N ASP A 106 7.36 13.14 26.88
CA ASP A 106 7.14 13.39 25.44
C ASP A 106 8.30 14.18 24.83
N GLY A 107 9.35 13.50 24.38
CA GLY A 107 10.52 14.14 23.77
C GLY A 107 11.35 15.00 24.74
N ASN A 108 12.46 15.53 24.25
CA ASN A 108 13.35 16.41 24.99
C ASN A 108 13.13 17.87 24.57
N TYR A 109 12.38 18.61 25.39
CA TYR A 109 12.08 20.02 25.19
C TYR A 109 13.33 20.88 24.94
N ASN A 110 14.44 20.57 25.62
CA ASN A 110 15.69 21.33 25.55
C ASN A 110 16.53 21.05 24.29
N ASN A 111 16.23 19.98 23.55
CA ASN A 111 16.93 19.63 22.30
C ASN A 111 16.16 20.09 21.05
N GLY A 112 15.21 21.02 21.19
CA GLY A 112 14.42 21.52 20.05
C GLY A 112 13.39 20.52 19.49
N GLN A 113 13.10 19.43 20.21
CA GLN A 113 12.01 18.53 19.84
C GLN A 113 10.65 19.18 20.16
N ASN A 114 9.66 18.95 19.29
CA ASN A 114 8.30 19.45 19.49
C ASN A 114 7.31 18.29 19.46
N ARG A 115 6.22 18.47 20.21
CA ARG A 115 5.11 17.54 20.31
C ARG A 115 3.82 18.33 20.30
N PHE A 116 3.39 18.79 19.14
CA PHE A 116 2.14 19.53 19.02
C PHE A 116 0.95 18.63 19.33
N THR A 117 0.15 19.07 20.29
CA THR A 117 -1.04 18.36 20.76
C THR A 117 -2.23 19.29 20.66
N TYR A 118 -3.26 18.82 19.98
CA TYR A 118 -4.58 19.42 19.91
C TYR A 118 -5.55 18.56 20.72
N ILE A 119 -6.28 19.18 21.66
CA ILE A 119 -7.28 18.51 22.48
C ILE A 119 -8.65 18.68 21.82
N GLU A 120 -9.24 17.60 21.31
CA GLU A 120 -10.56 17.63 20.65
C GLU A 120 -11.66 18.16 21.59
N ASN A 121 -11.54 17.90 22.89
CA ASN A 121 -12.58 18.22 23.86
C ASN A 121 -12.88 19.73 24.00
N ASP A 122 -11.89 20.59 23.82
CA ASP A 122 -12.02 22.05 24.00
C ASP A 122 -11.28 22.91 22.98
N GLY A 123 -10.56 22.29 22.03
CA GLY A 123 -9.79 22.97 21.01
C GLY A 123 -8.43 23.52 21.46
N THR A 124 -7.96 23.16 22.66
CA THR A 124 -6.66 23.62 23.15
C THR A 124 -5.54 23.08 22.27
N PHE A 125 -4.63 23.96 21.85
CA PHE A 125 -3.43 23.62 21.11
C PHE A 125 -2.18 24.04 21.87
N TYR A 126 -1.25 23.11 22.09
CA TYR A 126 -0.01 23.40 22.82
C TYR A 126 1.12 22.45 22.41
N ASN A 127 2.34 22.82 22.80
CA ASN A 127 3.50 21.94 22.67
C ASN A 127 3.67 21.11 23.94
N ALA A 128 3.37 19.81 23.85
CA ALA A 128 3.53 18.84 24.92
C ALA A 128 4.99 18.38 25.10
N ALA A 129 5.95 18.93 24.36
CA ALA A 129 7.34 18.49 24.49
C ALA A 129 7.84 18.65 25.94
N GLY A 130 8.35 17.57 26.52
CA GLY A 130 8.80 17.50 27.91
C GLY A 130 7.72 17.19 28.95
N THR A 131 6.44 17.07 28.59
CA THR A 131 5.40 16.59 29.53
C THR A 131 5.62 15.13 29.89
N PHE A 132 5.26 14.74 31.10
CA PHE A 132 5.36 13.37 31.57
C PHE A 132 4.34 12.47 30.88
N ILE A 133 4.71 11.21 30.68
CA ILE A 133 3.83 10.17 30.13
C ILE A 133 3.81 8.94 31.04
N THR A 134 2.67 8.28 31.10
CA THR A 134 2.47 7.04 31.85
C THR A 134 3.03 5.83 31.09
N GLY A 135 3.32 4.76 31.83
CA GLY A 135 3.81 3.48 31.30
C GLY A 135 3.06 2.28 31.87
N GLY A 136 3.43 1.08 31.43
CA GLY A 136 2.81 -0.17 31.85
C GLY A 136 3.64 -0.96 32.86
N TYR A 137 3.09 -2.09 33.30
CA TYR A 137 3.78 -3.04 34.21
C TYR A 137 4.89 -3.85 33.53
N ASP A 138 5.17 -3.59 32.26
CA ASP A 138 6.34 -4.07 31.52
C ASP A 138 7.64 -3.32 31.90
N ASP A 139 7.55 -2.27 32.72
CA ASP A 139 8.71 -1.54 33.26
C ASP A 139 9.01 -1.95 34.71
N GLU A 140 10.19 -2.51 34.99
CA GLU A 140 10.62 -2.90 36.35
C GLU A 140 10.73 -1.72 37.33
N ARG A 141 10.75 -0.49 36.83
CA ARG A 141 10.88 0.74 37.63
C ARG A 141 9.55 1.23 38.18
N VAL A 142 8.43 0.70 37.69
CA VAL A 142 7.10 0.98 38.26
C VAL A 142 6.81 0.04 39.42
N GLN A 143 5.89 0.42 40.31
CA GLN A 143 5.45 -0.42 41.42
C GLN A 143 3.94 -0.58 41.44
N HIS A 144 3.50 -1.77 41.84
CA HIS A 144 2.15 -1.97 42.35
C HIS A 144 1.95 -1.20 43.66
N PRO A 145 0.69 -0.89 44.04
CA PRO A 145 0.41 -0.21 45.30
C PRO A 145 0.91 -0.95 46.55
N ASP A 146 1.12 -2.26 46.45
CA ASP A 146 1.69 -3.10 47.52
C ASP A 146 3.23 -3.06 47.59
N GLY A 147 3.88 -2.32 46.69
CA GLY A 147 5.32 -2.12 46.60
C GLY A 147 6.06 -3.15 45.75
N THR A 148 5.37 -4.15 45.19
CA THR A 148 6.01 -5.08 44.25
C THR A 148 6.37 -4.37 42.93
N ALA A 149 7.51 -4.72 42.34
CA ALA A 149 7.97 -4.13 41.08
C ALA A 149 7.21 -4.67 39.87
N GLY A 150 7.16 -3.89 38.79
CA GLY A 150 6.73 -4.37 37.48
C GLY A 150 7.61 -5.52 36.95
N LEU A 151 7.12 -6.21 35.92
CA LEU A 151 7.70 -7.47 35.46
C LEU A 151 8.90 -7.30 34.51
N GLY A 152 9.17 -6.09 34.00
CA GLY A 152 10.36 -5.79 33.18
C GLY A 152 10.44 -6.50 31.81
N ASP A 153 9.35 -7.16 31.41
CA ASP A 153 9.28 -8.06 30.25
C ASP A 153 8.68 -7.37 29.01
N ARG A 154 8.28 -8.17 28.00
CA ARG A 154 7.67 -7.70 26.74
C ARG A 154 6.45 -6.79 27.01
N PRO A 155 6.11 -5.87 26.08
CA PRO A 155 4.95 -4.99 26.22
C PRO A 155 3.67 -5.76 26.53
N HIS A 156 3.08 -5.47 27.69
CA HIS A 156 1.82 -6.07 28.10
C HIS A 156 0.65 -5.50 27.29
N ARG A 157 -0.40 -6.30 27.14
CA ARG A 157 -1.62 -5.93 26.42
C ARG A 157 -2.79 -6.03 27.38
N ILE A 158 -3.60 -4.98 27.43
CA ILE A 158 -4.78 -4.96 28.29
C ILE A 158 -5.85 -5.83 27.65
N ASN A 159 -6.23 -6.93 28.32
CA ASN A 159 -7.26 -7.85 27.85
C ASN A 159 -8.46 -7.97 28.82
N ASP A 160 -8.54 -7.07 29.80
CA ASP A 160 -9.65 -7.05 30.77
C ASP A 160 -10.82 -6.22 30.22
N GLN A 161 -11.98 -6.85 30.01
CA GLN A 161 -13.18 -6.17 29.51
C GLN A 161 -13.71 -5.09 30.47
N SER A 162 -13.42 -5.20 31.77
CA SER A 162 -13.79 -4.17 32.75
C SER A 162 -12.97 -2.88 32.59
N PHE A 163 -11.78 -2.98 31.98
CA PHE A 163 -10.87 -1.86 31.74
C PHE A 163 -10.78 -1.46 30.26
N LEU A 164 -11.10 -2.33 29.31
CA LEU A 164 -11.21 -2.01 27.89
C LEU A 164 -12.33 -2.85 27.27
N PRO A 165 -13.55 -2.30 27.17
CA PRO A 165 -14.68 -3.07 26.66
C PRO A 165 -14.48 -3.48 25.20
N TYR A 166 -14.73 -4.75 24.89
CA TYR A 166 -14.41 -5.32 23.59
C TYR A 166 -15.29 -4.76 22.47
N GLU A 167 -16.50 -4.34 22.81
CA GLU A 167 -17.47 -3.70 21.90
C GLU A 167 -17.02 -2.31 21.45
N ARG A 168 -15.92 -1.76 21.98
CA ARG A 168 -15.42 -0.45 21.55
C ARG A 168 -14.30 -0.60 20.53
N ASN A 169 -14.36 0.19 19.46
CA ASN A 169 -13.24 0.41 18.56
C ASN A 169 -12.55 1.72 18.96
N PRO A 170 -11.46 1.71 19.75
CA PRO A 170 -10.82 2.93 20.22
C PRO A 170 -10.34 3.83 19.08
N GLY A 171 -10.18 3.30 17.86
CA GLY A 171 -9.93 4.09 16.65
C GLY A 171 -10.98 5.16 16.33
N GLY A 172 -12.23 4.98 16.77
CA GLY A 172 -13.33 5.89 16.49
C GLY A 172 -13.82 5.87 15.03
N PRO A 173 -14.80 6.72 14.68
CA PRO A 173 -15.43 6.74 13.35
C PRO A 173 -14.53 7.34 12.24
N ASP A 174 -13.60 8.21 12.60
CA ASP A 174 -12.73 8.93 11.64
C ASP A 174 -11.45 8.17 11.29
N PHE A 175 -11.35 6.91 11.73
CA PHE A 175 -10.38 5.95 11.26
C PHE A 175 -11.05 5.05 10.22
N TYR A 176 -10.98 5.42 8.94
CA TYR A 176 -11.71 4.76 7.87
C TYR A 176 -10.87 4.56 6.61
N ARG A 177 -11.45 3.79 5.69
CA ARG A 177 -11.04 3.62 4.30
C ARG A 177 -12.26 3.87 3.43
N ASP A 178 -12.18 4.92 2.64
CA ASP A 178 -13.12 5.20 1.56
C ASP A 178 -12.55 4.63 0.27
N SER A 179 -13.42 4.05 -0.56
CA SER A 179 -13.05 3.50 -1.85
C SER A 179 -14.12 3.86 -2.87
N ASP A 180 -13.80 4.80 -3.75
CA ASP A 180 -14.57 5.10 -4.95
C ASP A 180 -14.06 4.21 -6.08
N PHE A 181 -14.96 3.57 -6.80
CA PHE A 181 -14.61 2.82 -8.00
C PHE A 181 -15.56 3.15 -9.13
N SER A 182 -15.02 3.22 -10.34
CA SER A 182 -15.83 3.30 -11.55
C SER A 182 -15.23 2.39 -12.61
N SER A 183 -16.08 1.74 -13.39
CA SER A 183 -15.68 0.90 -14.49
C SER A 183 -16.68 1.00 -15.63
N TYR A 184 -16.17 1.04 -16.85
CA TYR A 184 -16.97 0.91 -18.05
C TYR A 184 -16.29 -0.02 -19.04
N SER A 185 -17.08 -0.83 -19.73
CA SER A 185 -16.59 -1.73 -20.77
C SER A 185 -17.54 -1.75 -21.95
N ALA A 186 -16.98 -1.94 -23.14
CA ALA A 186 -17.73 -2.07 -24.39
C ALA A 186 -17.17 -3.22 -25.22
N PHE A 187 -18.06 -3.96 -25.88
CA PHE A 187 -17.74 -5.13 -26.68
C PHE A 187 -18.52 -5.08 -27.99
N LEU A 188 -17.85 -5.40 -29.08
CA LEU A 188 -18.44 -5.51 -30.41
C LEU A 188 -18.05 -6.86 -31.01
N ASP A 189 -19.04 -7.72 -31.23
CA ASP A 189 -18.89 -9.02 -31.87
C ASP A 189 -19.52 -8.95 -33.27
N ILE A 190 -18.76 -9.33 -34.29
CA ILE A 190 -19.19 -9.35 -35.70
C ILE A 190 -18.90 -10.72 -36.30
N GLN A 191 -19.96 -11.39 -36.77
CA GLN A 191 -19.88 -12.57 -37.60
C GLN A 191 -19.88 -12.14 -39.08
N ILE A 192 -18.70 -12.14 -39.70
CA ILE A 192 -18.53 -11.71 -41.10
C ILE A 192 -19.14 -12.77 -42.03
N THR A 193 -18.77 -14.02 -41.82
CA THR A 193 -19.33 -15.22 -42.48
C THR A 193 -19.64 -16.30 -41.43
N ASN A 194 -20.15 -17.46 -41.84
CA ASN A 194 -20.35 -18.58 -40.91
C ASN A 194 -19.05 -19.08 -40.27
N ASP A 195 -17.91 -18.75 -40.87
CA ASP A 195 -16.60 -19.25 -40.50
C ASP A 195 -15.62 -18.14 -40.10
N TRP A 196 -16.03 -16.87 -40.17
CA TRP A 196 -15.17 -15.71 -39.86
C TRP A 196 -15.80 -14.80 -38.82
N PHE A 197 -15.12 -14.63 -37.70
CA PHE A 197 -15.54 -13.83 -36.57
C PHE A 197 -14.54 -12.71 -36.26
N PHE A 198 -15.04 -11.57 -35.82
CA PHE A 198 -14.28 -10.40 -35.42
C PHE A 198 -14.83 -9.87 -34.10
N ASN A 199 -13.93 -9.47 -33.19
CA ASN A 199 -14.28 -8.98 -31.87
C ASN A 199 -13.41 -7.77 -31.50
N VAL A 200 -14.04 -6.75 -30.93
CA VAL A 200 -13.38 -5.59 -30.32
C VAL A 200 -13.87 -5.48 -28.88
N GLN A 201 -12.95 -5.22 -27.96
CA GLN A 201 -13.23 -5.00 -26.55
C GLN A 201 -12.49 -3.75 -26.09
N PHE A 202 -13.14 -3.00 -25.22
CA PHE A 202 -12.58 -1.85 -24.56
C PHE A 202 -13.02 -1.84 -23.11
N GLY A 203 -12.12 -1.50 -22.21
CA GLY A 203 -12.37 -1.42 -20.77
C GLY A 203 -11.62 -0.26 -20.15
N ASN A 204 -12.24 0.40 -19.20
CA ASN A 204 -11.59 1.33 -18.29
C ASN A 204 -12.09 1.04 -16.87
N GLN A 205 -11.17 1.15 -15.91
CA GLN A 205 -11.46 1.09 -14.49
C GLN A 205 -10.62 2.13 -13.75
N GLU A 206 -11.26 2.89 -12.86
CA GLU A 206 -10.59 3.77 -11.92
C GLU A 206 -10.98 3.37 -10.49
N VAL A 207 -9.99 3.29 -9.61
CA VAL A 207 -10.17 3.08 -8.17
C VAL A 207 -9.45 4.18 -7.42
N ARG A 208 -10.17 4.93 -6.59
CA ARG A 208 -9.61 5.92 -5.67
C ARG A 208 -9.83 5.45 -4.25
N ILE A 209 -8.77 5.42 -3.47
CA ILE A 209 -8.77 5.01 -2.07
C ILE A 209 -8.26 6.17 -1.24
N ASP A 210 -8.98 6.46 -0.16
CA ASP A 210 -8.56 7.43 0.85
C ASP A 210 -8.63 6.77 2.23
N THR A 211 -7.49 6.72 2.93
CA THR A 211 -7.38 5.99 4.20
C THR A 211 -6.73 6.87 5.28
N PRO A 212 -7.47 7.80 5.91
CA PRO A 212 -7.01 8.46 7.12
C PRO A 212 -7.06 7.48 8.31
N GLN A 213 -5.91 7.27 8.93
CA GLN A 213 -5.72 6.30 9.99
C GLN A 213 -4.63 6.69 10.99
N LEU A 214 -4.72 6.12 12.19
CA LEU A 214 -3.66 6.21 13.18
C LEU A 214 -2.62 5.11 12.94
N GLN A 215 -1.33 5.45 12.98
CA GLN A 215 -0.27 4.51 12.63
C GLN A 215 0.22 3.68 13.83
N GLY A 216 0.46 2.38 13.62
CA GLY A 216 1.19 1.52 14.53
C GLY A 216 0.30 1.00 15.67
N PRO A 217 0.75 1.00 16.92
CA PRO A 217 -0.09 0.57 18.06
C PRO A 217 -1.14 1.61 18.47
N ARG A 218 -1.36 2.66 17.67
CA ARG A 218 -2.22 3.81 18.00
C ARG A 218 -3.71 3.54 17.73
N PRO A 219 -4.63 4.24 18.43
CA PRO A 219 -4.38 5.26 19.46
C PRO A 219 -3.66 4.72 20.72
N GLU A 220 -2.80 5.56 21.29
CA GLU A 220 -2.13 5.26 22.56
C GLU A 220 -3.10 5.54 23.71
N PHE A 221 -3.28 4.56 24.60
CA PHE A 221 -4.12 4.70 25.78
C PHE A 221 -3.26 5.09 26.99
N ARG A 222 -3.50 6.28 27.55
CA ARG A 222 -2.72 6.81 28.68
C ARG A 222 -3.62 7.54 29.68
N ALA A 223 -3.03 7.89 30.81
CA ALA A 223 -3.56 8.91 31.71
C ALA A 223 -2.68 10.16 31.69
N ASP A 224 -3.23 11.31 32.06
CA ASP A 224 -2.47 12.56 32.12
C ASP A 224 -1.95 12.85 33.53
N PRO A 225 -0.66 12.60 33.81
CA PRO A 225 -0.05 12.90 35.09
C PRO A 225 0.33 14.38 35.22
N ASN A 226 0.13 15.22 34.21
CA ASN A 226 0.66 16.57 34.19
C ASN A 226 -0.34 17.56 34.78
N THR A 227 0.09 18.33 35.79
CA THR A 227 -0.73 19.41 36.36
C THR A 227 -0.74 20.67 35.49
N ASN A 228 0.06 20.72 34.42
CA ASN A 228 0.17 21.86 33.49
C ASN A 228 0.23 21.39 32.03
N GLN A 229 -0.36 22.16 31.12
CA GLN A 229 -0.33 21.89 29.68
C GLN A 229 0.97 22.40 29.05
N GLY A 230 1.93 21.49 28.82
CA GLY A 230 3.25 21.86 28.31
C GLY A 230 4.13 22.52 29.37
N ILE A 231 5.43 22.64 29.08
CA ILE A 231 6.39 23.22 30.05
C ILE A 231 6.12 24.70 30.25
N GLY A 232 5.85 25.10 31.50
CA GLY A 232 5.56 26.50 31.84
C GLY A 232 4.19 27.01 31.35
N GLY A 233 3.36 26.15 30.77
CA GLY A 233 2.01 26.49 30.34
C GLY A 233 0.99 26.59 31.48
N PRO A 234 -0.28 26.83 31.16
CA PRO A 234 -1.36 26.98 32.14
C PRO A 234 -1.66 25.67 32.88
N ASP A 235 -2.44 25.76 33.95
CA ASP A 235 -2.92 24.60 34.69
C ASP A 235 -3.73 23.68 33.78
N ASN A 236 -3.53 22.37 33.91
CA ASN A 236 -4.18 21.38 33.07
C ASN A 236 -5.57 21.01 33.63
N PRO A 237 -6.67 21.34 32.94
CA PRO A 237 -8.02 20.98 33.39
C PRO A 237 -8.30 19.47 33.27
N TYR A 238 -7.44 18.71 32.57
CA TYR A 238 -7.58 17.27 32.37
C TYR A 238 -6.63 16.44 33.24
N VAL A 239 -5.96 17.05 34.22
CA VAL A 239 -5.07 16.34 35.14
C VAL A 239 -5.80 15.15 35.79
N GLY A 240 -5.15 13.98 35.76
CA GLY A 240 -5.70 12.75 36.31
C GLY A 240 -6.77 12.06 35.45
N ARG A 241 -7.02 12.53 34.23
CA ARG A 241 -7.98 11.91 33.30
C ARG A 241 -7.29 10.99 32.31
N PHE A 242 -8.06 10.06 31.76
CA PHE A 242 -7.63 9.18 30.68
C PHE A 242 -7.81 9.81 29.32
N TYR A 243 -6.92 9.47 28.39
CA TYR A 243 -7.02 9.91 27.02
C TYR A 243 -6.53 8.87 26.02
N PHE A 244 -7.04 9.03 24.80
CA PHE A 244 -6.44 8.46 23.60
C PHE A 244 -5.74 9.56 22.82
N ASP A 245 -4.53 9.32 22.36
CA ASP A 245 -3.88 10.21 21.41
C ASP A 245 -3.14 9.48 20.28
N GLY A 246 -2.87 10.22 19.21
CA GLY A 246 -2.08 9.71 18.10
C GLY A 246 -1.90 10.70 16.97
N ASN A 247 -0.95 10.38 16.08
CA ASN A 247 -0.78 11.07 14.81
C ASN A 247 -1.57 10.36 13.72
N TYR A 248 -2.30 11.16 12.96
CA TYR A 248 -2.96 10.71 11.75
C TYR A 248 -2.00 10.66 10.57
N ARG A 249 -2.15 9.57 9.81
CA ARG A 249 -1.52 9.31 8.53
C ARG A 249 -2.64 9.07 7.52
N ARG A 250 -2.51 9.56 6.29
CA ARG A 250 -3.51 9.37 5.25
C ARG A 250 -2.85 8.79 4.00
N ASP A 251 -3.31 7.61 3.60
CA ASP A 251 -2.84 6.94 2.39
C ASP A 251 -3.86 7.18 1.27
N LYS A 252 -3.45 7.92 0.24
CA LYS A 252 -4.23 8.13 -0.98
C LYS A 252 -3.67 7.25 -2.07
N ASN A 253 -4.51 6.45 -2.70
CA ASN A 253 -4.12 5.63 -3.83
C ASN A 253 -5.13 5.79 -4.97
N ILE A 254 -4.63 6.09 -6.16
CA ILE A 254 -5.41 6.20 -7.38
C ILE A 254 -4.82 5.20 -8.36
N SER A 255 -5.66 4.29 -8.85
CA SER A 255 -5.27 3.30 -9.86
C SER A 255 -6.23 3.40 -11.04
N THR A 256 -5.69 3.54 -12.23
CA THR A 256 -6.43 3.49 -13.49
C THR A 256 -5.94 2.32 -14.32
N TYR A 257 -6.86 1.61 -14.98
CA TYR A 257 -6.57 0.53 -15.90
C TYR A 257 -7.41 0.77 -17.15
N GLU A 258 -6.76 0.89 -18.31
CA GLU A 258 -7.40 1.01 -19.60
C GLU A 258 -6.94 -0.11 -20.51
N GLU A 259 -7.86 -0.75 -21.23
CA GLU A 259 -7.55 -1.83 -22.15
C GLU A 259 -8.34 -1.67 -23.45
N ILE A 260 -7.67 -1.89 -24.57
CA ILE A 260 -8.31 -2.14 -25.86
C ILE A 260 -7.79 -3.45 -26.44
N ARG A 261 -8.70 -4.27 -26.97
CA ARG A 261 -8.37 -5.55 -27.60
C ARG A 261 -9.14 -5.73 -28.89
N VAL A 262 -8.44 -6.17 -29.93
CA VAL A 262 -9.02 -6.52 -31.22
C VAL A 262 -8.61 -7.94 -31.56
N SER A 263 -9.56 -8.77 -32.00
CA SER A 263 -9.28 -10.15 -32.39
C SER A 263 -10.14 -10.61 -33.55
N THR A 264 -9.63 -11.57 -34.30
CA THR A 264 -10.36 -12.23 -35.37
C THR A 264 -10.03 -13.71 -35.42
N SER A 265 -11.00 -14.54 -35.81
CA SER A 265 -10.80 -15.96 -36.01
C SER A 265 -11.47 -16.45 -37.27
N TYR A 266 -10.84 -17.43 -37.92
CA TYR A 266 -11.30 -18.03 -39.16
C TYR A 266 -11.22 -19.55 -39.08
N ASN A 267 -12.31 -20.21 -39.47
CA ASN A 267 -12.39 -21.65 -39.64
C ASN A 267 -12.29 -21.99 -41.13
N LEU A 268 -11.38 -22.89 -41.48
CA LEU A 268 -11.23 -23.42 -42.82
C LEU A 268 -11.50 -24.91 -42.78
N ASP A 269 -12.52 -25.36 -43.49
CA ASP A 269 -12.72 -26.77 -43.80
C ASP A 269 -12.31 -27.01 -45.25
N THR A 270 -11.34 -27.90 -45.46
CA THR A 270 -10.83 -28.22 -46.80
C THR A 270 -11.71 -29.24 -47.52
N GLY A 271 -12.64 -29.90 -46.82
CA GLY A 271 -13.39 -31.06 -47.32
C GLY A 271 -12.51 -32.29 -47.59
N SER A 272 -11.21 -32.23 -47.28
CA SER A 272 -10.25 -33.31 -47.47
C SER A 272 -10.07 -34.08 -46.17
N ASN A 273 -10.16 -35.40 -46.23
CA ASN A 273 -9.82 -36.26 -45.09
C ASN A 273 -8.36 -36.14 -44.66
N ILE A 274 -7.46 -35.68 -45.54
CA ILE A 274 -6.02 -35.57 -45.23
C ILE A 274 -5.71 -34.21 -44.62
N PHE A 275 -6.11 -33.12 -45.27
CA PHE A 275 -5.83 -31.77 -44.80
C PHE A 275 -6.82 -31.29 -43.72
N GLY A 276 -8.00 -31.88 -43.67
CA GLY A 276 -9.01 -31.69 -42.62
C GLY A 276 -9.39 -30.24 -42.41
N ARG A 277 -9.38 -29.82 -41.14
CA ARG A 277 -9.90 -28.52 -40.69
C ARG A 277 -8.82 -27.71 -40.00
N HIS A 278 -8.82 -26.41 -40.26
CA HIS A 278 -7.88 -25.46 -39.67
C HIS A 278 -8.64 -24.34 -38.99
N ARG A 279 -8.23 -23.98 -37.78
CA ARG A 279 -8.71 -22.79 -37.07
C ARG A 279 -7.55 -21.85 -36.89
N LEU A 280 -7.72 -20.60 -37.28
CA LEU A 280 -6.75 -19.54 -37.11
C LEU A 280 -7.37 -18.44 -36.25
N ALA A 281 -6.61 -17.91 -35.30
CA ALA A 281 -6.99 -16.74 -34.52
C ALA A 281 -5.81 -15.78 -34.41
N ILE A 282 -6.08 -14.48 -34.52
CA ILE A 282 -5.11 -13.41 -34.34
C ILE A 282 -5.72 -12.38 -33.40
N ALA A 283 -4.92 -11.83 -32.49
CA ALA A 283 -5.35 -10.74 -31.63
C ALA A 283 -4.22 -9.74 -31.35
N ALA A 284 -4.60 -8.51 -31.09
CA ALA A 284 -3.74 -7.45 -30.58
C ALA A 284 -4.44 -6.74 -29.41
N SER A 285 -3.68 -6.33 -28.41
CA SER A 285 -4.18 -5.54 -27.28
C SER A 285 -3.15 -4.55 -26.79
N GLU A 286 -3.65 -3.47 -26.19
CA GLU A 286 -2.88 -2.49 -25.44
C GLU A 286 -3.55 -2.28 -24.09
N VAL A 287 -2.75 -2.25 -23.04
CA VAL A 287 -3.16 -2.00 -21.66
C VAL A 287 -2.34 -0.84 -21.10
N ASP A 288 -2.99 0.20 -20.58
CA ASP A 288 -2.37 1.31 -19.86
C ASP A 288 -2.81 1.26 -18.39
N GLU A 289 -1.89 0.91 -17.50
CA GLU A 289 -2.08 0.92 -16.06
C GLU A 289 -1.32 2.10 -15.45
N LYS A 290 -2.00 2.95 -14.69
CA LYS A 290 -1.37 4.02 -13.92
C LYS A 290 -1.70 3.88 -12.46
N GLN A 291 -0.70 4.09 -11.61
CA GLN A 291 -0.88 4.13 -10.18
C GLN A 291 -0.20 5.36 -9.59
N ARG A 292 -0.94 6.12 -8.79
CA ARG A 292 -0.42 7.19 -7.96
C ARG A 292 -0.73 6.89 -6.51
N ARG A 293 0.30 6.85 -5.68
CA ARG A 293 0.18 6.71 -4.23
C ARG A 293 0.81 7.92 -3.57
N GLY A 294 0.03 8.61 -2.73
CA GLY A 294 0.49 9.74 -1.92
C GLY A 294 0.22 9.43 -0.46
N ASN A 295 1.28 9.26 0.31
CA ASN A 295 1.15 8.95 1.71
C ASN A 295 1.52 10.17 2.55
N THR A 296 0.62 10.60 3.41
CA THR A 296 0.70 11.90 4.05
C THR A 296 0.60 11.82 5.57
N TRP A 297 1.17 12.82 6.25
CA TRP A 297 1.07 13.03 7.69
C TRP A 297 0.30 14.31 7.99
N LEU A 298 -0.53 14.27 9.04
CA LEU A 298 -1.19 15.48 9.51
C LEU A 298 -0.19 16.37 10.26
N ALA A 299 0.08 17.55 9.72
CA ALA A 299 1.15 18.43 10.17
C ALA A 299 0.82 19.92 9.98
N LEU A 300 1.65 20.78 10.59
CA LEU A 300 1.69 22.21 10.31
C LEU A 300 2.46 22.44 9.00
N ALA A 301 1.94 23.29 8.11
CA ALA A 301 2.53 23.57 6.80
C ALA A 301 3.87 24.29 6.90
N GLY A 302 4.72 24.06 5.90
CA GLY A 302 5.99 24.76 5.72
C GLY A 302 7.11 24.30 6.66
N ASN A 303 8.05 25.20 6.94
CA ASN A 303 9.25 24.96 7.74
C ASN A 303 9.24 25.80 9.01
N PRO A 304 8.47 25.41 10.02
CA PRO A 304 8.25 26.26 11.18
C PRO A 304 9.48 26.33 12.11
N PHE A 305 10.43 25.39 12.09
CA PHE A 305 11.49 25.36 13.12
C PHE A 305 12.70 26.26 12.89
N GLY A 306 12.94 26.84 11.71
CA GLY A 306 14.01 27.83 11.61
C GLY A 306 15.43 27.37 12.06
N ALA A 307 15.72 26.08 12.30
CA ALA A 307 17.04 25.57 12.72
C ALA A 307 17.34 24.13 12.23
N GLY A 308 18.46 23.93 11.51
CA GLY A 308 19.12 22.62 11.28
C GLY A 308 18.70 21.83 10.04
N ASN A 309 19.68 21.52 9.18
CA ASN A 309 19.47 21.03 7.83
C ASN A 309 18.93 19.58 7.69
N PHE A 310 17.85 19.32 6.93
CA PHE A 310 17.52 17.99 6.35
C PHE A 310 18.71 17.53 5.51
N VAL A 311 19.04 16.24 5.44
CA VAL A 311 19.99 15.75 4.45
C VAL A 311 19.28 14.66 3.69
N ASP A 312 19.13 14.79 2.37
CA ASP A 312 18.46 13.73 1.61
C ASP A 312 19.35 12.50 1.47
N THR A 313 18.78 11.45 0.86
CA THR A 313 19.41 10.15 0.58
C THR A 313 20.67 10.26 -0.31
N TYR A 314 21.07 11.46 -0.73
CA TYR A 314 22.21 11.74 -1.61
C TYR A 314 23.28 12.64 -0.96
N GLY A 315 23.15 12.92 0.34
CA GLY A 315 24.15 13.67 1.10
C GLY A 315 24.01 15.20 1.04
N ASN A 316 22.90 15.74 0.52
CA ASN A 316 22.68 17.19 0.42
C ASN A 316 22.06 17.78 1.68
N VAL A 317 22.67 18.78 2.32
CA VAL A 317 22.27 19.35 3.63
C VAL A 317 21.34 20.59 3.51
N TYR A 318 20.02 20.44 3.68
CA TYR A 318 18.86 21.38 3.67
C TYR A 318 18.43 22.09 5.00
N PRO A 319 18.94 23.27 5.38
CA PRO A 319 18.60 23.97 6.64
C PRO A 319 17.12 24.02 7.03
N ARG A 320 16.83 23.60 8.27
CA ARG A 320 15.64 23.88 9.10
C ARG A 320 14.45 22.99 8.72
N SER A 321 13.92 22.19 9.64
CA SER A 321 13.10 21.01 9.31
C SER A 321 11.67 21.29 8.74
N ASN A 322 11.57 20.93 7.45
CA ASN A 322 10.48 20.80 6.47
C ASN A 322 9.16 20.11 6.98
N TYR A 323 8.03 20.35 6.28
CA TYR A 323 6.68 19.78 6.43
C TYR A 323 6.61 18.29 6.82
N LEU A 324 7.63 17.49 6.49
CA LEU A 324 7.70 16.05 6.82
C LEU A 324 8.24 15.70 8.22
N ASN A 325 8.88 16.66 8.91
CA ASN A 325 9.52 16.37 10.18
C ASN A 325 8.47 15.94 11.22
N ALA A 326 8.77 14.86 11.96
CA ALA A 326 7.90 14.34 13.01
C ALA A 326 7.51 15.40 14.06
N ASN A 327 8.38 16.38 14.30
CA ASN A 327 8.16 17.51 15.21
C ASN A 327 7.08 18.49 14.71
N ASN A 328 6.76 18.50 13.42
CA ASN A 328 5.70 19.34 12.83
C ASN A 328 4.35 18.63 12.81
N ARG A 329 4.30 17.35 13.16
CA ARG A 329 3.07 16.56 13.18
C ARG A 329 2.18 17.02 14.31
N VAL A 330 0.89 17.12 14.02
CA VAL A 330 -0.12 17.38 15.03
C VAL A 330 -0.61 16.04 15.56
N THR A 331 -0.62 15.90 16.88
CA THR A 331 -1.35 14.83 17.55
C THR A 331 -2.67 15.32 18.06
N ILE A 332 -3.64 14.45 17.94
CA ILE A 332 -4.99 14.70 18.38
C ILE A 332 -5.21 13.87 19.62
N ARG A 333 -5.57 14.54 20.71
CA ARG A 333 -5.87 13.94 21.99
C ARG A 333 -7.35 14.09 22.26
N ASN A 334 -7.97 13.01 22.71
CA ASN A 334 -9.33 13.02 23.23
C ASN A 334 -9.33 12.41 24.63
N TYR A 335 -9.73 13.21 25.61
CA TYR A 335 -10.04 12.74 26.95
C TYR A 335 -11.42 12.10 26.94
N PHE A 336 -11.51 10.92 27.55
CA PHE A 336 -12.76 10.19 27.63
C PHE A 336 -13.18 10.01 29.09
N ASP A 337 -14.46 9.79 29.30
CA ASP A 337 -14.99 9.40 30.59
C ASP A 337 -14.84 7.88 30.74
N PHE A 338 -14.04 7.47 31.72
CA PHE A 338 -13.82 6.06 32.02
C PHE A 338 -15.13 5.33 32.35
N ASN A 339 -16.12 6.03 32.90
CA ASN A 339 -17.42 5.47 33.26
C ASN A 339 -18.46 5.54 32.12
N ASP A 340 -18.16 6.24 31.02
CA ASP A 340 -19.00 6.24 29.82
C ASP A 340 -18.22 5.69 28.62
N PRO A 341 -18.31 4.36 28.38
CA PRO A 341 -17.70 3.69 27.24
C PRO A 341 -18.01 4.32 25.87
N LYS A 342 -19.09 5.10 25.73
CA LYS A 342 -19.41 5.80 24.48
C LYS A 342 -18.43 6.91 24.13
N THR A 343 -17.64 7.36 25.09
CA THR A 343 -16.63 8.40 24.89
C THR A 343 -15.26 7.85 24.50
N TRP A 344 -15.09 6.52 24.49
CA TRP A 344 -13.82 5.82 24.29
C TRP A 344 -13.41 5.76 22.83
N LYS A 345 -13.02 6.91 22.29
CA LYS A 345 -12.53 7.05 20.92
C LYS A 345 -11.27 7.89 20.88
N ALA A 346 -10.48 7.67 19.84
CA ALA A 346 -9.40 8.57 19.48
C ALA A 346 -9.93 9.94 19.07
N GLY A 347 -9.04 10.92 19.15
CA GLY A 347 -9.28 12.26 18.65
C GLY A 347 -9.62 12.26 17.16
N SER A 348 -10.61 13.03 16.72
CA SER A 348 -10.93 13.16 15.29
C SER A 348 -10.04 14.19 14.59
N TRP A 349 -9.43 13.83 13.46
CA TRP A 349 -8.72 14.79 12.60
C TRP A 349 -9.60 15.85 11.98
N LYS A 350 -10.91 15.60 11.86
CA LYS A 350 -11.88 16.57 11.35
C LYS A 350 -12.17 17.69 12.36
N SER A 351 -11.79 17.51 13.62
CA SER A 351 -11.95 18.54 14.66
C SER A 351 -10.90 19.65 14.57
N LEU A 352 -9.78 19.40 13.87
CA LEU A 352 -8.73 20.39 13.73
C LEU A 352 -9.20 21.57 12.85
N PRO A 353 -8.93 22.82 13.28
CA PRO A 353 -9.14 23.98 12.43
C PRO A 353 -8.17 23.96 11.24
N GLU A 354 -8.53 24.67 10.17
CA GLU A 354 -7.66 24.81 8.98
C GLU A 354 -6.32 25.49 9.30
N THR A 355 -6.28 26.29 10.38
CA THR A 355 -5.08 26.96 10.86
C THR A 355 -4.94 26.86 12.38
N LEU A 356 -3.71 26.80 12.86
CA LEU A 356 -3.34 26.76 14.27
C LEU A 356 -2.29 27.83 14.56
N THR A 357 -2.40 28.47 15.72
CA THR A 357 -1.46 29.51 16.14
C THR A 357 -0.50 28.97 17.19
N THR A 358 0.81 29.21 17.04
CA THR A 358 1.81 28.92 18.07
C THR A 358 2.98 29.90 18.00
N ASP A 359 3.50 30.28 19.15
CA ASP A 359 4.71 31.10 19.33
C ASP A 359 5.99 30.27 19.40
N ARG A 360 5.90 28.94 19.45
CA ARG A 360 7.05 28.03 19.62
C ARG A 360 8.16 28.24 18.59
N PHE A 361 7.76 28.73 17.43
CA PHE A 361 8.58 28.93 16.25
C PHE A 361 8.90 30.39 15.97
N SER A 362 8.40 31.28 16.82
CA SER A 362 8.61 32.71 16.66
C SER A 362 9.93 33.14 17.26
N GLU A 363 10.75 33.83 16.45
CA GLU A 363 12.02 34.40 16.91
C GLU A 363 11.84 35.37 18.09
N ASN A 364 10.66 36.01 18.19
CA ASN A 364 10.36 37.04 19.19
C ASN A 364 9.26 36.63 20.19
N GLY A 365 8.83 35.36 20.17
CA GLY A 365 7.72 34.87 21.01
C GLY A 365 6.33 35.40 20.60
N THR A 366 6.22 36.05 19.45
CA THR A 366 4.91 36.45 18.88
C THR A 366 4.24 35.23 18.25
N PRO A 367 3.02 34.84 18.64
CA PRO A 367 2.33 33.71 18.02
C PRO A 367 2.23 33.84 16.50
N ILE A 368 2.59 32.78 15.78
CA ILE A 368 2.53 32.67 14.31
C ILE A 368 1.42 31.67 13.95
N GLU A 369 0.65 31.98 12.92
CA GLU A 369 -0.37 31.10 12.37
C GLU A 369 0.21 30.17 11.31
N TYR A 370 -0.13 28.88 11.40
CA TYR A 370 0.26 27.83 10.46
C TYR A 370 -0.97 27.13 9.91
N LYS A 371 -0.97 26.81 8.61
CA LYS A 371 -1.99 25.94 8.02
C LYS A 371 -1.83 24.52 8.53
N VAL A 372 -2.93 23.82 8.75
CA VAL A 372 -2.95 22.37 8.99
C VAL A 372 -3.10 21.66 7.65
N ILE A 373 -2.17 20.77 7.34
CA ILE A 373 -2.08 20.09 6.04
C ILE A 373 -1.83 18.59 6.19
N TRP A 374 -2.04 17.89 5.08
CA TRP A 374 -1.55 16.53 4.86
C TRP A 374 -0.22 16.63 4.12
N ALA A 375 0.88 16.61 4.87
CA ALA A 375 2.25 16.68 4.34
C ALA A 375 2.65 15.36 3.67
N GLU A 376 2.99 15.40 2.37
CA GLU A 376 3.39 14.24 1.55
C GLU A 376 4.72 13.67 2.00
N ALA A 377 4.81 12.34 2.06
CA ALA A 377 6.03 11.59 2.39
C ALA A 377 7.18 11.86 1.40
N GLU A 378 8.40 11.52 1.80
CA GLU A 378 9.53 11.55 0.88
C GLU A 378 9.26 10.63 -0.33
N PRO A 379 9.78 10.98 -1.53
CA PRO A 379 9.73 10.14 -2.72
C PRO A 379 10.20 8.71 -2.42
N GLY A 380 9.50 7.73 -2.99
CA GLY A 380 9.83 6.33 -2.84
C GLY A 380 8.58 5.45 -2.84
N ASN A 381 8.69 4.25 -2.25
CA ASN A 381 7.65 3.20 -2.30
C ASN A 381 6.28 3.56 -1.66
N ILE A 382 6.18 4.70 -0.98
CA ILE A 382 4.92 5.19 -0.38
C ILE A 382 4.51 6.57 -0.92
N ASN A 383 5.31 7.20 -1.77
CA ASN A 383 4.95 8.42 -2.49
C ASN A 383 5.52 8.36 -3.92
N TYR A 384 4.69 7.93 -4.87
CA TYR A 384 5.10 7.71 -6.25
C TYR A 384 3.94 7.87 -7.23
N GLN A 385 4.30 8.06 -8.49
CA GLN A 385 3.41 7.84 -9.63
C GLN A 385 4.16 7.00 -10.67
N ILE A 386 3.49 5.96 -11.16
CA ILE A 386 4.04 4.99 -12.11
C ILE A 386 2.99 4.70 -13.17
N ALA A 387 3.44 4.53 -14.42
CA ALA A 387 2.63 4.09 -15.54
C ALA A 387 3.28 2.86 -16.18
N GLN A 388 2.47 1.89 -16.58
CA GLN A 388 2.87 0.71 -17.31
C GLN A 388 1.99 0.57 -18.55
N VAL A 389 2.61 0.54 -19.73
CA VAL A 389 1.94 0.22 -20.98
C VAL A 389 2.36 -1.17 -21.42
N THR A 390 1.39 -2.05 -21.68
CA THR A 390 1.62 -3.41 -22.20
C THR A 390 0.95 -3.57 -23.54
N GLU A 391 1.75 -3.80 -24.58
CA GLU A 391 1.29 -4.14 -25.92
C GLU A 391 1.49 -5.64 -26.15
N SER A 392 0.44 -6.32 -26.59
CA SER A 392 0.48 -7.76 -26.89
C SER A 392 -0.06 -8.06 -28.27
N GLN A 393 0.64 -8.91 -29.03
CA GLN A 393 0.20 -9.41 -30.32
C GLN A 393 0.31 -10.93 -30.33
N MET A 394 -0.74 -11.64 -30.78
CA MET A 394 -0.76 -13.09 -30.81
C MET A 394 -1.35 -13.66 -32.09
N ALA A 395 -0.85 -14.82 -32.48
CA ALA A 395 -1.41 -15.67 -33.52
C ALA A 395 -1.42 -17.12 -33.04
N VAL A 396 -2.56 -17.80 -33.19
CA VAL A 396 -2.74 -19.20 -32.83
C VAL A 396 -3.39 -19.93 -33.99
N SER A 397 -2.91 -21.13 -34.27
CA SER A 397 -3.54 -22.04 -35.22
C SER A 397 -3.73 -23.42 -34.59
N GLN A 398 -4.85 -24.05 -34.90
CA GLN A 398 -5.09 -25.45 -34.60
C GLN A 398 -5.52 -26.16 -35.87
N SER A 399 -4.79 -27.19 -36.25
CA SER A 399 -4.99 -27.95 -37.47
C SER A 399 -5.30 -29.39 -37.15
N HIS A 400 -6.30 -29.94 -37.82
CA HIS A 400 -6.77 -31.31 -37.69
C HIS A 400 -6.53 -32.03 -39.01
N PHE A 401 -5.73 -33.08 -38.98
CA PHE A 401 -5.32 -33.86 -40.15
C PHE A 401 -5.78 -35.32 -40.03
N TRP A 402 -5.89 -36.00 -41.17
CA TRP A 402 -6.22 -37.43 -41.26
C TRP A 402 -7.48 -37.82 -40.49
N ASP A 403 -8.62 -37.20 -40.83
CA ASP A 403 -9.91 -37.41 -40.16
C ASP A 403 -9.79 -37.20 -38.63
N ASP A 404 -9.26 -36.03 -38.25
CA ASP A 404 -9.01 -35.61 -36.87
C ASP A 404 -8.01 -36.50 -36.09
N ARG A 405 -7.33 -37.47 -36.72
CA ARG A 405 -6.37 -38.35 -36.02
C ARG A 405 -5.09 -37.66 -35.59
N PHE A 406 -4.71 -36.57 -36.22
CA PHE A 406 -3.56 -35.77 -35.81
C PHE A 406 -3.93 -34.31 -35.66
N VAL A 407 -3.81 -33.81 -34.43
CA VAL A 407 -4.15 -32.44 -34.10
C VAL A 407 -2.87 -31.71 -33.72
N VAL A 408 -2.58 -30.62 -34.41
CA VAL A 408 -1.42 -29.75 -34.13
C VAL A 408 -1.93 -28.39 -33.69
N THR A 409 -1.40 -27.88 -32.60
CA THR A 409 -1.64 -26.52 -32.11
C THR A 409 -0.33 -25.75 -32.10
N LEU A 410 -0.31 -24.59 -32.74
CA LEU A 410 0.83 -23.68 -32.77
C LEU A 410 0.37 -22.30 -32.30
N GLY A 411 1.13 -21.69 -31.40
CA GLY A 411 0.88 -20.37 -30.87
C GLY A 411 2.16 -19.54 -30.84
N TYR A 412 2.03 -18.26 -31.17
CA TYR A 412 3.07 -17.25 -31.01
C TYR A 412 2.43 -16.00 -30.41
N ARG A 413 3.06 -15.42 -29.39
CA ARG A 413 2.68 -14.13 -28.83
C ARG A 413 3.95 -13.31 -28.59
N ARG A 414 3.88 -12.01 -28.86
CA ARG A 414 4.91 -11.03 -28.51
C ARG A 414 4.31 -10.00 -27.58
N ASP A 415 5.01 -9.74 -26.49
CA ASP A 415 4.64 -8.76 -25.47
C ASP A 415 5.73 -7.69 -25.40
N LYS A 416 5.34 -6.41 -25.43
CA LYS A 416 6.18 -5.25 -25.14
C LYS A 416 5.62 -4.54 -23.92
N VAL A 417 6.45 -4.34 -22.90
CA VAL A 417 6.08 -3.65 -21.67
C VAL A 417 6.98 -2.44 -21.51
N VAL A 418 6.37 -1.28 -21.28
CA VAL A 418 7.05 0.00 -21.05
C VAL A 418 6.62 0.52 -19.69
N ILE A 419 7.57 0.90 -18.84
CA ILE A 419 7.31 1.36 -17.48
C ILE A 419 7.95 2.72 -17.28
N ASP A 420 7.12 3.70 -16.94
CA ASP A 420 7.50 5.08 -16.65
C ASP A 420 7.29 5.40 -15.18
N ARG A 421 8.34 5.92 -14.53
CA ARG A 421 8.29 6.40 -13.15
C ARG A 421 8.42 7.91 -13.13
N ALA A 422 7.40 8.57 -12.57
CA ALA A 422 7.40 10.01 -12.39
C ALA A 422 8.57 10.48 -11.53
N GLY A 423 9.11 11.65 -11.87
CA GLY A 423 9.89 12.45 -10.93
C GLY A 423 8.97 13.16 -9.93
N HIS A 424 9.56 14.01 -9.10
CA HIS A 424 8.84 14.77 -8.08
C HIS A 424 9.25 16.22 -8.12
N TYR A 425 8.28 17.12 -7.92
CA TYR A 425 8.57 18.51 -7.57
C TYR A 425 8.21 18.77 -6.11
N ARG A 426 8.83 19.77 -5.52
CA ARG A 426 8.62 20.19 -4.14
C ARG A 426 7.62 21.34 -4.09
N ASP A 427 6.46 21.07 -3.52
CA ASP A 427 5.54 22.09 -3.04
C ASP A 427 6.01 22.63 -1.67
N PRO A 428 6.06 23.96 -1.48
CA PRO A 428 6.57 24.56 -0.24
C PRO A 428 5.67 24.34 0.97
N ASP A 429 4.37 24.09 0.76
CA ASP A 429 3.41 23.84 1.83
C ASP A 429 3.35 22.34 2.14
N VAL A 430 3.03 21.51 1.14
CA VAL A 430 2.68 20.08 1.34
C VAL A 430 3.78 19.09 1.01
N GLY A 431 4.77 19.49 0.22
CA GLY A 431 5.96 18.69 -0.05
C GLY A 431 6.08 18.02 -1.40
N TRP A 432 6.69 16.84 -1.42
CA TRP A 432 7.03 16.17 -2.66
C TRP A 432 5.79 15.62 -3.35
N ILE A 433 5.51 16.13 -4.55
CA ILE A 433 4.38 15.72 -5.37
C ILE A 433 4.93 15.01 -6.61
N PRO A 434 4.52 13.76 -6.89
CA PRO A 434 4.94 13.06 -8.09
C PRO A 434 4.28 13.67 -9.34
N ASP A 435 5.04 13.74 -10.43
CA ASP A 435 4.61 14.29 -11.72
C ASP A 435 5.30 13.57 -12.89
N LEU A 436 4.50 12.95 -13.78
CA LEU A 436 5.02 12.23 -14.96
C LEU A 436 5.65 13.16 -16.01
N SER A 437 5.41 14.48 -15.94
CA SER A 437 6.09 15.44 -16.81
C SER A 437 7.55 15.67 -16.40
N ILE A 438 7.95 15.27 -15.20
CA ILE A 438 9.33 15.30 -14.70
C ILE A 438 10.01 14.00 -15.11
N THR A 439 10.70 14.05 -16.25
CA THR A 439 11.39 12.91 -16.86
C THR A 439 12.80 12.71 -16.29
N PRO A 440 13.48 11.59 -16.60
CA PRO A 440 14.88 11.37 -16.22
C PRO A 440 15.85 12.43 -16.76
N ASP A 441 15.50 13.09 -17.86
CA ASP A 441 16.31 14.16 -18.47
C ASP A 441 16.08 15.53 -17.81
N THR A 442 15.13 15.64 -16.89
CA THR A 442 14.88 16.89 -16.16
C THR A 442 16.10 17.18 -15.27
N PRO A 443 16.74 18.36 -15.38
CA PRO A 443 17.87 18.69 -14.53
C PRO A 443 17.45 18.67 -13.04
N PRO A 444 18.16 17.95 -12.17
CA PRO A 444 17.88 17.98 -10.74
C PRO A 444 18.17 19.37 -10.17
N ASP A 445 17.33 19.83 -9.25
CA ASP A 445 17.57 21.02 -8.42
C ASP A 445 17.00 20.82 -7.01
N ASP A 446 17.11 21.85 -6.16
CA ASP A 446 16.64 21.80 -4.77
C ASP A 446 15.15 21.48 -4.62
N ASN A 447 14.35 21.67 -5.67
CA ASN A 447 12.90 21.47 -5.68
C ASN A 447 12.44 20.38 -6.65
N THR A 448 13.36 19.68 -7.32
CA THR A 448 13.02 18.74 -8.40
C THR A 448 13.89 17.50 -8.30
N ILE A 449 13.24 16.35 -8.14
CA ILE A 449 13.86 15.04 -8.26
C ILE A 449 13.47 14.45 -9.62
N PRO A 450 14.44 14.19 -10.51
CA PRO A 450 14.16 13.61 -11.81
C PRO A 450 13.51 12.22 -11.70
N GLY A 451 12.70 11.87 -12.71
CA GLY A 451 12.12 10.53 -12.82
C GLY A 451 13.18 9.43 -13.01
N SER A 452 12.76 8.17 -12.88
CA SER A 452 13.67 7.03 -13.16
C SER A 452 13.67 6.70 -14.65
N PRO A 453 14.81 6.24 -15.22
CA PRO A 453 14.87 5.80 -16.60
C PRO A 453 13.72 4.86 -16.96
N GLN A 454 13.12 5.12 -18.12
CA GLN A 454 12.08 4.26 -18.67
C GLN A 454 12.62 2.83 -18.78
N THR A 455 11.84 1.87 -18.30
CA THR A 455 12.21 0.46 -18.39
C THR A 455 11.38 -0.20 -19.49
N GLU A 456 12.04 -0.80 -20.47
CA GLU A 456 11.39 -1.52 -21.57
C GLU A 456 11.73 -3.01 -21.51
N PHE A 457 10.72 -3.85 -21.69
CA PHE A 457 10.86 -5.30 -21.81
C PHE A 457 10.16 -5.80 -23.05
N ASP A 458 10.86 -6.62 -23.84
CA ASP A 458 10.32 -7.34 -24.98
C ASP A 458 10.40 -8.83 -24.72
N SER A 459 9.38 -9.59 -25.11
CA SER A 459 9.40 -11.04 -24.94
C SER A 459 8.54 -11.80 -25.94
N ASP A 460 8.98 -13.03 -26.23
CA ASP A 460 8.35 -13.96 -27.16
C ASP A 460 7.82 -15.19 -26.41
N VAL A 461 6.52 -15.43 -26.53
CA VAL A 461 5.85 -16.63 -26.05
C VAL A 461 5.55 -17.57 -27.22
N ARG A 462 5.91 -18.85 -27.07
CA ARG A 462 5.75 -19.87 -28.11
C ARG A 462 5.08 -21.10 -27.53
N THR A 463 4.09 -21.63 -28.25
CA THR A 463 3.41 -22.88 -27.89
C THR A 463 3.38 -23.82 -29.08
N ALA A 464 3.73 -25.07 -28.87
CA ALA A 464 3.59 -26.14 -29.84
C ALA A 464 3.04 -27.38 -29.14
N GLY A 465 1.89 -27.86 -29.60
CA GLY A 465 1.24 -29.06 -29.09
C GLY A 465 0.85 -30.00 -30.22
N ALA A 466 0.94 -31.30 -29.96
CA ALA A 466 0.51 -32.33 -30.89
C ALA A 466 -0.25 -33.44 -30.15
N VAL A 467 -1.35 -33.88 -30.75
CA VAL A 467 -2.10 -35.06 -30.32
C VAL A 467 -2.20 -36.02 -31.50
N PHE A 468 -1.83 -37.27 -31.28
CA PHE A 468 -1.96 -38.33 -32.28
C PHE A 468 -2.83 -39.47 -31.76
N HIS A 469 -3.99 -39.67 -32.37
CA HIS A 469 -4.93 -40.73 -32.06
C HIS A 469 -4.50 -42.03 -32.77
N ILE A 470 -3.91 -42.95 -32.00
CA ILE A 470 -3.52 -44.28 -32.50
C ILE A 470 -4.77 -45.09 -32.84
N ASN A 471 -5.80 -44.98 -32.01
CA ASN A 471 -7.15 -45.50 -32.22
C ASN A 471 -8.13 -44.71 -31.33
N ASP A 472 -9.41 -45.11 -31.34
CA ASP A 472 -10.48 -44.45 -30.58
C ASP A 472 -10.28 -44.47 -29.04
N ASN A 473 -9.37 -45.32 -28.56
CA ASN A 473 -9.15 -45.59 -27.14
C ASN A 473 -7.78 -45.09 -26.64
N PHE A 474 -6.88 -44.65 -27.54
CA PHE A 474 -5.50 -44.37 -27.18
C PHE A 474 -4.90 -43.24 -28.01
N SER A 475 -4.33 -42.25 -27.32
CA SER A 475 -3.75 -41.04 -27.90
C SER A 475 -2.37 -40.75 -27.32
N LEU A 476 -1.46 -40.27 -28.15
CA LEU A 476 -0.19 -39.69 -27.72
C LEU A 476 -0.33 -38.18 -27.65
N ILE A 477 0.22 -37.56 -26.59
CA ILE A 477 0.13 -36.13 -26.34
C ILE A 477 1.54 -35.60 -26.11
N ALA A 478 1.88 -34.50 -26.77
CA ALA A 478 3.09 -33.74 -26.51
C ALA A 478 2.77 -32.25 -26.52
N ASN A 479 3.32 -31.51 -25.57
CA ASN A 479 3.21 -30.05 -25.51
C ASN A 479 4.55 -29.44 -25.12
N LYS A 480 4.87 -28.29 -25.70
CA LYS A 480 5.94 -27.40 -25.26
C LYS A 480 5.43 -25.98 -25.32
N ALA A 481 5.58 -25.25 -24.22
CA ALA A 481 5.14 -23.86 -24.13
C ALA A 481 6.17 -23.04 -23.35
N THR A 482 6.31 -21.78 -23.73
CA THR A 482 6.91 -20.75 -22.88
C THR A 482 5.80 -19.86 -22.33
N ASN A 483 6.07 -19.13 -21.25
CA ASN A 483 5.17 -18.16 -20.67
C ASN A 483 5.98 -17.00 -20.08
N ILE A 484 5.32 -15.86 -19.94
CA ILE A 484 5.85 -14.67 -19.31
C ILE A 484 4.79 -14.09 -18.38
N GLY A 485 5.21 -13.71 -17.17
CA GLY A 485 4.38 -12.92 -16.27
C GLY A 485 4.54 -11.43 -16.54
N ILE A 486 3.55 -10.63 -16.19
CA ILE A 486 3.69 -9.17 -16.21
C ILE A 486 4.63 -8.79 -15.05
N PRO A 487 5.67 -7.97 -15.27
CA PRO A 487 6.58 -7.56 -14.21
C PRO A 487 5.80 -6.79 -13.14
N ASP A 488 6.06 -7.09 -11.86
CA ASP A 488 5.53 -6.28 -10.75
C ASP A 488 6.24 -4.93 -10.76
N PHE A 489 5.64 -3.94 -11.45
CA PHE A 489 6.23 -2.62 -11.66
C PHE A 489 6.42 -1.81 -10.38
N ARG A 490 5.81 -2.26 -9.27
CA ARG A 490 5.96 -1.67 -7.93
C ARG A 490 7.22 -2.16 -7.24
N ARG A 491 7.82 -3.25 -7.73
CA ARG A 491 8.99 -3.85 -7.12
C ARG A 491 10.27 -3.53 -7.85
N THR A 492 11.27 -3.22 -7.05
CA THR A 492 12.64 -2.97 -7.48
C THR A 492 13.55 -4.04 -6.91
N VAL A 493 14.60 -4.39 -7.65
CA VAL A 493 15.53 -5.48 -7.34
C VAL A 493 16.99 -5.00 -7.45
N TYR A 494 17.91 -5.68 -6.77
CA TYR A 494 19.35 -5.44 -6.91
C TYR A 494 19.89 -5.94 -8.26
N PRO A 495 21.01 -5.38 -8.77
CA PRO A 495 21.93 -4.43 -8.10
C PRO A 495 21.61 -2.95 -8.33
N ASP A 496 20.73 -2.60 -9.25
CA ASP A 496 20.54 -1.23 -9.75
C ASP A 496 19.26 -0.55 -9.25
N GLY A 497 18.41 -1.25 -8.49
CA GLY A 497 17.11 -0.73 -8.07
C GLY A 497 16.12 -0.63 -9.23
N ALA A 498 16.41 -1.28 -10.36
CA ALA A 498 15.51 -1.28 -11.48
C ALA A 498 14.25 -2.09 -11.16
N THR A 499 13.18 -1.78 -11.89
CA THR A 499 12.01 -2.64 -11.94
C THR A 499 12.43 -4.03 -12.40
N SER A 500 11.95 -5.07 -11.73
CA SER A 500 12.32 -6.43 -12.12
C SER A 500 11.95 -6.73 -13.57
N PRO A 501 12.78 -7.50 -14.30
CA PRO A 501 12.34 -8.11 -15.53
C PRO A 501 11.10 -8.99 -15.30
N PRO A 502 10.29 -9.20 -16.36
CA PRO A 502 9.20 -10.15 -16.35
C PRO A 502 9.69 -11.56 -15.98
N PRO A 503 9.00 -12.30 -15.10
CA PRO A 503 9.33 -13.69 -14.84
C PRO A 503 9.05 -14.52 -16.09
N ASN A 504 9.98 -15.41 -16.44
CA ASN A 504 9.86 -16.27 -17.61
C ASN A 504 9.67 -17.71 -17.17
N GLY A 505 8.80 -18.45 -17.87
CA GLY A 505 8.55 -19.85 -17.61
C GLY A 505 8.65 -20.70 -18.86
N ASP A 506 9.20 -21.89 -18.72
CA ASP A 506 9.28 -22.90 -19.78
C ASP A 506 8.64 -24.19 -19.27
N GLY A 507 7.76 -24.78 -20.08
CA GLY A 507 7.04 -26.01 -19.76
C GLY A 507 7.07 -27.00 -20.93
N GLN A 508 7.22 -28.28 -20.62
CA GLN A 508 7.03 -29.35 -21.58
C GLN A 508 6.38 -30.58 -20.94
N ASP A 509 5.43 -31.17 -21.67
CA ASP A 509 4.62 -32.28 -21.20
C ASP A 509 4.54 -33.37 -22.27
N PHE A 510 4.70 -34.63 -21.87
CA PHE A 510 4.56 -35.79 -22.74
C PHE A 510 3.73 -36.85 -22.06
N GLY A 511 2.77 -37.42 -22.77
CA GLY A 511 1.86 -38.35 -22.14
C GLY A 511 1.02 -39.19 -23.09
N ILE A 512 0.20 -40.00 -22.46
CA ILE A 512 -0.76 -40.87 -23.11
C ILE A 512 -2.16 -40.55 -22.60
N GLY A 513 -3.12 -40.44 -23.51
CA GLY A 513 -4.54 -40.36 -23.20
C GLY A 513 -5.19 -41.71 -23.49
N PHE A 514 -6.12 -42.13 -22.63
CA PHE A 514 -6.90 -43.32 -22.86
C PHE A 514 -8.39 -43.07 -22.64
N SER A 515 -9.21 -43.81 -23.38
CA SER A 515 -10.66 -43.83 -23.31
C SER A 515 -11.16 -45.27 -23.47
N ALA A 516 -12.13 -45.66 -22.66
CA ALA A 516 -12.74 -46.98 -22.72
C ALA A 516 -14.25 -46.90 -22.45
N LEU A 517 -14.98 -47.91 -22.92
CA LEU A 517 -16.43 -48.04 -22.73
C LEU A 517 -17.20 -46.81 -23.22
N ASP A 518 -16.93 -46.36 -24.45
CA ASP A 518 -17.55 -45.16 -25.04
C ASP A 518 -17.36 -43.91 -24.15
N ASN A 519 -16.11 -43.65 -23.73
CA ASN A 519 -15.72 -42.56 -22.83
C ASN A 519 -16.32 -42.62 -21.41
N ARG A 520 -16.88 -43.75 -20.95
CA ARG A 520 -17.27 -43.89 -19.54
C ARG A 520 -16.08 -43.95 -18.60
N ILE A 521 -14.91 -44.36 -19.11
CA ILE A 521 -13.63 -44.29 -18.41
C ILE A 521 -12.66 -43.56 -19.32
N SER A 522 -12.11 -42.44 -18.86
CA SER A 522 -11.08 -41.70 -19.59
C SER A 522 -10.06 -41.13 -18.61
N GLY A 523 -8.81 -41.07 -19.02
CA GLY A 523 -7.74 -40.50 -18.20
C GLY A 523 -6.52 -40.13 -19.05
N ARG A 524 -5.55 -39.49 -18.40
CA ARG A 524 -4.28 -39.12 -19.02
C ARG A 524 -3.16 -39.43 -18.05
N LEU A 525 -2.06 -39.94 -18.55
CA LEU A 525 -0.82 -40.07 -17.80
C LEU A 525 0.21 -39.18 -18.48
N VAL A 526 0.69 -38.15 -17.76
CA VAL A 526 1.54 -37.11 -18.33
C VAL A 526 2.77 -36.95 -17.45
N TYR A 527 3.95 -36.93 -18.07
CA TYR A 527 5.18 -36.44 -17.47
C TYR A 527 5.36 -34.97 -17.83
N TYR A 528 5.66 -34.13 -16.85
CA TYR A 528 5.84 -32.69 -17.04
C TYR A 528 7.19 -32.21 -16.50
N GLU A 529 7.72 -31.17 -17.13
CA GLU A 529 8.85 -30.37 -16.64
C GLU A 529 8.48 -28.90 -16.77
N THR A 530 8.61 -28.14 -15.68
CA THR A 530 8.31 -26.71 -15.64
C THR A 530 9.39 -25.96 -14.89
N ASN A 531 9.86 -24.87 -15.49
CA ASN A 531 10.78 -23.92 -14.87
C ASN A 531 10.09 -22.57 -14.81
N SER A 532 10.26 -21.84 -13.71
CA SER A 532 9.95 -20.42 -13.59
C SER A 532 11.18 -19.71 -13.05
N ILE A 533 11.68 -18.75 -13.81
CA ILE A 533 12.93 -18.03 -13.56
C ILE A 533 12.59 -16.56 -13.32
N GLN A 534 13.33 -15.93 -12.41
CA GLN A 534 13.20 -14.51 -12.07
C GLN A 534 11.82 -14.12 -11.51
N GLU A 535 11.17 -15.00 -10.76
CA GLU A 535 10.00 -14.59 -9.98
C GLU A 535 10.43 -13.61 -8.89
N VAL A 536 9.78 -12.44 -8.83
CA VAL A 536 10.00 -11.51 -7.73
C VAL A 536 9.10 -11.88 -6.58
N VAL A 537 9.69 -12.12 -5.42
CA VAL A 537 8.96 -12.26 -4.17
C VAL A 537 9.19 -11.02 -3.32
N GLY A 538 8.11 -10.54 -2.68
CA GLY A 538 8.20 -9.46 -1.70
C GLY A 538 8.71 -10.02 -0.39
N GLY A 539 9.75 -9.42 0.17
CA GLY A 539 10.30 -9.83 1.46
C GLY A 539 11.40 -8.88 1.91
N SER A 540 11.53 -8.79 3.25
CA SER A 540 12.36 -7.89 4.07
C SER A 540 13.31 -6.95 3.32
N GLN A 541 13.15 -5.65 3.57
CA GLN A 541 14.07 -4.61 3.10
C GLN A 541 15.52 -5.02 3.41
N ALA A 542 16.25 -5.41 2.36
CA ALA A 542 17.68 -5.63 2.43
C ALA A 542 18.45 -4.30 2.51
N SER A 543 17.74 -3.16 2.52
CA SER A 543 18.30 -1.84 2.77
C SER A 543 19.04 -1.78 4.11
N ASN A 544 18.46 -2.28 5.20
CA ASN A 544 19.08 -2.15 6.54
C ASN A 544 20.52 -2.72 6.62
N PRO A 545 20.82 -3.93 6.12
CA PRO A 545 22.21 -4.41 6.02
C PRO A 545 23.12 -3.57 5.12
N ILE A 546 22.63 -3.05 4.00
CA ILE A 546 23.43 -2.21 3.08
C ILE A 546 23.68 -0.83 3.69
N ASP A 547 22.67 -0.22 4.29
CA ASP A 547 22.78 1.01 5.08
C ASP A 547 23.86 0.86 6.15
N THR A 548 23.86 -0.26 6.88
CA THR A 548 24.88 -0.56 7.90
C THR A 548 26.30 -0.66 7.31
N ILE A 549 26.43 -1.27 6.13
CA ILE A 549 27.73 -1.37 5.43
C ILE A 549 28.18 0.02 4.96
N TYR A 550 27.25 0.82 4.42
CA TYR A 550 27.49 2.15 3.92
C TYR A 550 27.90 3.11 5.06
N ASP A 551 27.17 3.09 6.17
CA ASP A 551 27.48 3.81 7.40
C ASP A 551 28.86 3.43 7.93
N ALA A 552 29.21 2.14 7.93
CA ALA A 552 30.54 1.68 8.36
C ALA A 552 31.67 2.23 7.46
N TYR A 553 31.44 2.40 6.15
CA TYR A 553 32.40 3.05 5.26
C TYR A 553 32.48 4.56 5.50
N GLN A 554 31.35 5.23 5.73
CA GLN A 554 31.33 6.65 6.08
C GLN A 554 32.10 6.91 7.38
N ASP A 555 31.83 6.10 8.41
CA ASP A 555 32.53 6.15 9.70
C ASP A 555 34.04 5.93 9.51
N ALA A 556 34.44 4.96 8.68
CA ALA A 556 35.84 4.67 8.39
C ALA A 556 36.58 5.85 7.72
N TYR A 557 35.90 6.63 6.88
CA TYR A 557 36.48 7.81 6.23
C TYR A 557 36.49 9.07 7.11
N GLN A 558 35.80 9.05 8.25
CA GLN A 558 35.70 10.14 9.21
C GLN A 558 36.51 9.89 10.50
N ILE A 559 37.30 8.81 10.57
CA ILE A 559 38.13 8.52 11.75
C ILE A 559 39.13 9.66 11.98
N PRO A 560 39.15 10.28 13.19
CA PRO A 560 40.08 11.35 13.51
C PRO A 560 41.55 10.96 13.28
N GLY A 561 42.27 11.73 12.46
CA GLY A 561 43.67 11.47 12.08
C GLY A 561 43.86 10.53 10.88
N MET A 562 42.79 10.04 10.27
CA MET A 562 42.79 9.26 9.01
C MET A 562 41.68 9.75 8.05
N GLU A 563 41.23 10.99 8.21
CA GLU A 563 40.13 11.55 7.44
C GLU A 563 40.45 11.55 5.94
N ASN A 564 39.53 11.05 5.13
CA ASN A 564 39.67 11.04 3.67
C ASN A 564 38.42 11.62 3.01
N GLN A 565 38.35 12.96 3.02
CA GLN A 565 37.22 13.70 2.48
C GLN A 565 36.94 13.36 1.01
N SER A 566 37.98 13.21 0.17
CA SER A 566 37.80 12.83 -1.23
C SER A 566 37.16 11.45 -1.40
N ALA A 567 37.49 10.48 -0.54
CA ALA A 567 36.88 9.16 -0.57
C ALA A 567 35.43 9.19 -0.06
N LEU A 568 35.16 9.99 0.97
CA LEU A 568 33.79 10.22 1.47
C LEU A 568 32.91 10.89 0.41
N ASP A 569 33.41 11.93 -0.26
CA ASP A 569 32.70 12.63 -1.34
C ASP A 569 32.43 11.69 -2.52
N ALA A 570 33.41 10.83 -2.88
CA ALA A 570 33.24 9.83 -3.93
C ALA A 570 32.24 8.72 -3.55
N LEU A 571 32.22 8.29 -2.28
CA LEU A 571 31.24 7.34 -1.76
C LEU A 571 29.84 7.95 -1.81
N ASN A 572 29.67 9.19 -1.33
CA ASN A 572 28.41 9.92 -1.35
C ASN A 572 27.90 10.18 -2.78
N ALA A 573 28.80 10.49 -3.71
CA ALA A 573 28.45 10.65 -5.12
C ALA A 573 27.91 9.34 -5.76
N ARG A 574 28.27 8.18 -5.20
CA ARG A 574 27.83 6.85 -5.66
C ARG A 574 26.79 6.21 -4.74
N ALA A 575 26.26 6.92 -3.75
CA ALA A 575 25.33 6.37 -2.78
C ALA A 575 24.11 5.71 -3.44
N ARG A 576 23.55 6.33 -4.49
CA ARG A 576 22.45 5.78 -5.30
C ARG A 576 22.80 4.45 -5.97
N GLU A 577 24.00 4.38 -6.51
CA GLU A 577 24.48 3.19 -7.23
C GLU A 577 24.72 2.03 -6.24
N LEU A 578 25.19 2.36 -5.04
CA LEU A 578 25.57 1.38 -4.03
C LEU A 578 24.42 0.99 -3.09
N ASN A 579 23.39 1.83 -2.99
CA ASN A 579 22.23 1.63 -2.12
C ASN A 579 20.90 2.02 -2.80
N PRO A 580 20.51 1.31 -3.87
CA PRO A 580 19.20 1.52 -4.48
C PRO A 580 18.06 1.11 -3.55
N ASP A 581 16.92 1.81 -3.65
CA ASP A 581 15.67 1.40 -2.97
C ASP A 581 15.17 0.10 -3.59
N VAL A 582 15.34 -1.02 -2.88
CA VAL A 582 14.99 -2.38 -3.31
C VAL A 582 14.00 -3.00 -2.32
N ASN A 583 12.92 -3.59 -2.84
CA ASN A 583 11.85 -4.18 -2.03
C ASN A 583 11.44 -5.60 -2.45
N GLY A 584 12.22 -6.22 -3.37
CA GLY A 584 12.02 -7.59 -3.82
C GLY A 584 13.34 -8.32 -4.07
N TYR A 585 13.26 -9.64 -4.19
CA TYR A 585 14.37 -10.51 -4.59
C TYR A 585 13.88 -11.59 -5.55
N PHE A 586 14.80 -12.13 -6.36
CA PHE A 586 14.50 -13.19 -7.31
C PHE A 586 14.40 -14.56 -6.64
N ARG A 587 13.45 -15.36 -7.11
CA ARG A 587 13.30 -16.78 -6.81
C ARG A 587 13.13 -17.54 -8.12
N ASP A 588 13.84 -18.65 -8.22
CA ASP A 588 13.66 -19.60 -9.32
C ASP A 588 13.00 -20.87 -8.77
N ASN A 589 12.01 -21.38 -9.50
CA ASN A 589 11.32 -22.62 -9.19
C ASN A 589 11.49 -23.61 -10.34
N VAL A 590 11.94 -24.82 -10.01
CA VAL A 590 12.06 -25.93 -10.97
C VAL A 590 11.24 -27.10 -10.43
N SER A 591 10.37 -27.66 -11.27
CA SER A 591 9.54 -28.81 -10.92
C SER A 591 9.48 -29.79 -12.08
N SER A 592 9.50 -31.08 -11.76
CA SER A 592 9.20 -32.16 -12.70
C SER A 592 8.48 -33.29 -12.00
N GLY A 593 7.66 -34.05 -12.73
CA GLY A 593 6.86 -35.09 -12.12
C GLY A 593 5.91 -35.79 -13.09
N TYR A 594 5.04 -36.62 -12.51
CA TYR A 594 3.98 -37.31 -13.22
C TYR A 594 2.61 -36.86 -12.68
N GLU A 595 1.67 -36.64 -13.59
CA GLU A 595 0.25 -36.35 -13.30
C GLU A 595 -0.63 -37.45 -13.90
N LEU A 596 -1.67 -37.88 -13.17
CA LEU A 596 -2.55 -39.01 -13.52
C LEU A 596 -4.03 -38.63 -13.46
#